data_AF-A0A101UBD9-F1
#
_entry.id   AF-A0A101UBD9-F1
#
_cell.length_a   1.000
_cell.length_b   1.000
_cell.length_c   1.000
_cell.angle_alpha   90.00
_cell.angle_beta   90.00
_cell.angle_gamma   90.00
#
_symmetry.space_group_name_H-M   'P 1'
#
loop_
_entity.id
_entity.type
_entity.pdbx_description
1 polymer ?
#
loop_
_entity_poly.entity_id
_entity_poly.type
_entity_poly.pdbx_seq_one_letter_code
_entity_poly.pdbx_strand_id
1 'polypeptide(L)'
;MTLAIDLPETSAEDGPAPLSDLVARDAREFGVYARTGGWAFALMVARSVRPGGQRADETPKVSAKEFAELADCSAERVMRYYKAWDRAADDGLVPHFEELAPGQEAELPDADVWLTYYVSRNSATSERGAAISEAAEAEGIRPTKALEVAENPTALRAAILADPSTARAARTALLDRIKEDPELQSALARDVVRTDDLKKAVASESRSADRIGYVRQIAESGQVKTPAGQTIDAPVELRREAERHLSLIDELDEGEDAGEWASEAYDTMKHLVVETVEADPELRVQERRTKFYSSLQRATKVFEELTFDDAQEFYEDDMVQQLEELQQAIGSCIASLRGARRPAAPAEQA
;
A
#
# COMPACT_ATOMS: atom_id res chain seq x y z
N MET A 1 -90.33 -8.24 -45.18
CA MET A 1 -89.42 -8.57 -44.05
C MET A 1 -88.60 -9.76 -44.47
N THR A 2 -87.28 -9.91 -44.38
CA THR A 2 -86.07 -9.13 -44.05
C THR A 2 -84.92 -10.14 -44.33
N LEU A 3 -83.77 -9.70 -44.89
CA LEU A 3 -82.36 -10.19 -44.83
C LEU A 3 -82.06 -11.48 -44.00
N ALA A 4 -81.06 -12.36 -44.24
CA ALA A 4 -79.69 -12.32 -44.80
C ALA A 4 -79.23 -13.80 -45.07
N ILE A 5 -78.42 -14.15 -46.07
CA ILE A 5 -76.92 -14.19 -46.13
C ILE A 5 -76.26 -14.68 -44.81
N ASP A 6 -75.65 -15.88 -44.79
CA ASP A 6 -74.17 -16.01 -44.89
C ASP A 6 -73.66 -17.45 -45.16
N LEU A 7 -72.46 -17.48 -45.74
CA LEU A 7 -71.64 -18.54 -46.32
C LEU A 7 -70.75 -19.27 -45.27
N PRO A 8 -69.90 -20.26 -45.67
CA PRO A 8 -69.37 -21.32 -44.81
C PRO A 8 -67.99 -20.99 -44.22
N GLU A 9 -67.62 -21.62 -43.10
CA GLU A 9 -66.23 -21.67 -42.64
C GLU A 9 -65.56 -22.99 -43.02
N THR A 10 -64.82 -22.90 -44.12
CA THR A 10 -63.65 -23.70 -44.45
C THR A 10 -62.61 -23.61 -43.33
N SER A 11 -62.27 -24.75 -42.74
CA SER A 11 -61.09 -24.89 -41.89
C SER A 11 -59.82 -24.74 -42.76
N ALA A 12 -59.13 -23.62 -42.57
CA ALA A 12 -57.86 -23.33 -43.21
C ALA A 12 -56.71 -24.12 -42.55
N GLU A 13 -55.82 -24.63 -43.40
CA GLU A 13 -54.52 -25.21 -43.06
C GLU A 13 -53.59 -24.11 -42.52
N ASP A 14 -53.09 -24.26 -41.30
CA ASP A 14 -52.03 -23.42 -40.72
C ASP A 14 -50.65 -23.96 -41.13
N GLY A 15 -50.17 -23.52 -42.29
CA GLY A 15 -48.73 -23.52 -42.60
C GLY A 15 -48.09 -22.20 -42.14
N PRO A 16 -46.82 -22.19 -41.70
CA PRO A 16 -46.18 -20.95 -41.26
C PRO A 16 -46.16 -19.95 -42.42
N ALA A 17 -46.74 -18.78 -42.19
CA ALA A 17 -46.79 -17.68 -43.16
C ALA A 17 -45.37 -17.40 -43.72
N PRO A 18 -45.24 -17.08 -45.02
CA PRO A 18 -43.94 -16.77 -45.60
C PRO A 18 -43.31 -15.61 -44.82
N LEU A 19 -42.16 -15.88 -44.19
CA LEU A 19 -41.35 -14.86 -43.53
C LEU A 19 -41.12 -13.73 -44.55
N SER A 20 -41.37 -12.48 -44.14
CA SER A 20 -41.10 -11.30 -44.98
C SER A 20 -39.70 -11.43 -45.59
N ASP A 21 -39.58 -11.29 -46.91
CA ASP A 21 -38.31 -11.41 -47.63
C ASP A 21 -37.21 -10.52 -47.05
N LEU A 22 -37.60 -9.41 -46.39
CA LEU A 22 -36.70 -8.51 -45.65
C LEU A 22 -36.17 -9.18 -44.38
N VAL A 23 -37.02 -9.83 -43.58
CA VAL A 23 -36.60 -10.57 -42.37
C VAL A 23 -35.72 -11.76 -42.75
N ALA A 24 -36.03 -12.47 -43.84
CA ALA A 24 -35.22 -13.57 -44.33
C ALA A 24 -33.86 -13.09 -44.90
N ARG A 25 -33.78 -11.87 -45.44
CA ARG A 25 -32.52 -11.24 -45.85
C ARG A 25 -31.73 -10.81 -44.62
N ASP A 26 -32.34 -10.11 -43.68
CA ASP A 26 -31.70 -9.64 -42.45
C ASP A 26 -31.19 -10.83 -41.61
N ALA A 27 -31.95 -11.93 -41.53
CA ALA A 27 -31.52 -13.15 -40.84
C ALA A 27 -30.34 -13.85 -41.56
N ARG A 28 -30.29 -13.80 -42.90
CA ARG A 28 -29.14 -14.32 -43.67
C ARG A 28 -27.91 -13.45 -43.49
N GLU A 29 -28.07 -12.12 -43.53
CA GLU A 29 -27.01 -11.14 -43.35
C GLU A 29 -26.46 -11.16 -41.92
N PHE A 30 -27.35 -11.23 -40.92
CA PHE A 30 -27.00 -11.47 -39.52
C PHE A 30 -26.31 -12.83 -39.34
N GLY A 31 -26.78 -13.88 -40.01
CA GLY A 31 -26.16 -15.21 -39.95
C GLY A 31 -24.75 -15.25 -40.55
N VAL A 32 -24.48 -14.49 -41.61
CA VAL A 32 -23.12 -14.33 -42.16
C VAL A 32 -22.25 -13.58 -41.15
N TYR A 33 -22.74 -12.46 -40.62
CA TYR A 33 -22.03 -11.69 -39.59
C TYR A 33 -21.74 -12.50 -38.33
N ALA A 34 -22.68 -13.31 -37.87
CA ALA A 34 -22.53 -14.18 -36.71
C ALA A 34 -21.51 -15.30 -36.94
N ARG A 35 -21.39 -15.83 -38.17
CA ARG A 35 -20.42 -16.89 -38.53
C ARG A 35 -19.02 -16.37 -38.81
N THR A 36 -18.88 -15.15 -39.34
CA THR A 36 -17.56 -14.59 -39.69
C THR A 36 -17.03 -13.63 -38.61
N GLY A 37 -17.89 -13.15 -37.71
CA GLY A 37 -17.50 -12.25 -36.63
C GLY A 37 -16.73 -11.03 -37.13
N GLY A 38 -15.64 -10.68 -36.43
CA GLY A 38 -14.81 -9.53 -36.79
C GLY A 38 -13.95 -9.71 -38.05
N TRP A 39 -13.87 -10.92 -38.63
CA TRP A 39 -13.18 -11.16 -39.90
C TRP A 39 -13.74 -10.33 -41.04
N ALA A 40 -15.06 -10.09 -41.08
CA ALA A 40 -15.68 -9.28 -42.12
C ALA A 40 -15.20 -7.82 -42.08
N PHE A 41 -15.07 -7.24 -40.89
CA PHE A 41 -14.50 -5.90 -40.73
C PHE A 41 -13.01 -5.87 -41.09
N ALA A 42 -12.28 -6.92 -40.70
CA ALA A 42 -10.87 -7.06 -41.00
C ALA A 42 -10.61 -7.19 -42.51
N LEU A 43 -11.44 -7.94 -43.24
CA LEU A 43 -11.40 -8.05 -44.70
C LEU A 43 -11.66 -6.69 -45.37
N MET A 44 -12.64 -5.93 -44.89
CA MET A 44 -12.92 -4.58 -45.40
C MET A 44 -11.73 -3.64 -45.20
N VAL A 45 -11.03 -3.74 -44.07
CA VAL A 45 -9.78 -3.02 -43.82
C VAL A 45 -8.67 -3.53 -44.73
N ALA A 46 -8.41 -4.83 -44.79
CA ALA A 46 -7.32 -5.44 -45.57
C ALA A 46 -7.43 -5.15 -47.08
N ARG A 47 -8.65 -5.14 -47.63
CA ARG A 47 -8.88 -4.86 -49.06
C ARG A 47 -8.85 -3.37 -49.42
N SER A 48 -9.04 -2.48 -48.45
CA SER A 48 -9.25 -1.04 -48.71
C SER A 48 -8.15 -0.14 -48.14
N VAL A 49 -7.42 -0.60 -47.13
CA VAL A 49 -6.41 0.18 -46.41
C VAL A 49 -5.00 -0.19 -46.86
N ARG A 50 -4.20 0.84 -47.13
CA ARG A 50 -2.82 0.70 -47.55
C ARG A 50 -1.90 0.39 -46.36
N PRO A 51 -0.99 -0.58 -46.51
CA PRO A 51 0.10 -0.84 -45.57
C PRO A 51 1.02 0.37 -45.41
N GLY A 52 1.62 0.52 -44.23
CA GLY A 52 2.66 1.51 -44.01
C GLY A 52 3.90 1.20 -44.86
N GLY A 53 4.22 2.04 -45.84
CA GLY A 53 5.42 1.91 -46.69
C GLY A 53 5.17 2.03 -48.20
N GLN A 54 3.93 1.85 -48.68
CA GLN A 54 3.58 1.98 -50.10
C GLN A 54 3.13 3.41 -50.46
N ARG A 55 3.56 3.92 -51.62
CA ARG A 55 3.17 5.26 -52.09
C ARG A 55 1.73 5.26 -52.60
N ALA A 56 1.09 6.43 -52.58
CA ALA A 56 -0.30 6.57 -53.02
C ALA A 56 -0.50 6.20 -54.50
N ASP A 57 0.54 6.33 -55.31
CA ASP A 57 0.50 6.07 -56.74
C ASP A 57 0.66 4.57 -57.09
N GLU A 58 0.95 3.72 -56.10
CA GLU A 58 1.26 2.29 -56.31
C GLU A 58 0.04 1.37 -56.08
N THR A 59 -1.00 1.85 -55.38
CA THR A 59 -2.18 1.03 -55.05
C THR A 59 -3.48 1.84 -55.11
N PRO A 60 -4.61 1.22 -55.46
CA PRO A 60 -5.94 1.85 -55.35
C PRO A 60 -6.46 1.95 -53.90
N LYS A 61 -5.63 1.66 -52.89
CA LYS A 61 -6.01 1.63 -51.45
C LYS A 61 -5.76 2.99 -50.78
N VAL A 62 -6.61 3.32 -49.81
CA VAL A 62 -6.54 4.58 -49.04
C VAL A 62 -5.71 4.41 -47.76
N SER A 63 -5.27 5.52 -47.17
CA SER A 63 -4.61 5.44 -45.85
C SER A 63 -5.60 5.04 -44.75
N ALA A 64 -5.08 4.51 -43.63
CA ALA A 64 -5.92 4.17 -42.47
C ALA A 64 -6.66 5.40 -41.89
N LYS A 65 -6.09 6.60 -42.04
CA LYS A 65 -6.69 7.85 -41.59
C LYS A 65 -7.89 8.23 -42.47
N GLU A 66 -7.73 8.20 -43.79
CA GLU A 66 -8.81 8.48 -44.74
C GLU A 66 -9.95 7.45 -44.63
N PHE A 67 -9.62 6.16 -44.47
CA PHE A 67 -10.62 5.12 -44.24
C PHE A 67 -11.40 5.35 -42.94
N ALA A 68 -10.71 5.76 -41.87
CA ALA A 68 -11.34 6.04 -40.60
C ALA A 68 -12.28 7.25 -40.67
N GLU A 69 -11.88 8.32 -41.39
CA GLU A 69 -12.71 9.50 -41.63
C GLU A 69 -13.97 9.14 -42.45
N LEU A 70 -13.85 8.32 -43.50
CA LEU A 70 -14.99 7.85 -44.29
C LEU A 70 -15.94 6.94 -43.52
N ALA A 71 -15.40 6.14 -42.59
CA ALA A 71 -16.15 5.18 -41.78
C ALA A 71 -16.64 5.76 -40.44
N ASP A 72 -16.45 7.06 -40.20
CA ASP A 72 -16.77 7.75 -38.94
C ASP A 72 -16.23 7.02 -37.69
N CYS A 73 -14.95 6.64 -37.74
CA CYS A 73 -14.29 5.93 -36.64
C CYS A 73 -12.85 6.40 -36.43
N SER A 74 -12.13 5.82 -35.46
CA SER A 74 -10.73 6.18 -35.21
C SER A 74 -9.75 5.36 -36.05
N ALA A 75 -8.69 6.00 -36.55
CA ALA A 75 -7.61 5.31 -37.27
C ALA A 75 -6.95 4.21 -36.43
N GLU A 76 -6.91 4.37 -35.10
CA GLU A 76 -6.44 3.33 -34.18
C GLU A 76 -7.31 2.06 -34.22
N ARG A 77 -8.65 2.23 -34.35
CA ARG A 77 -9.57 1.11 -34.50
C ARG A 77 -9.32 0.37 -35.82
N VAL A 78 -9.15 1.12 -36.92
CA VAL A 78 -8.81 0.56 -38.24
C VAL A 78 -7.50 -0.23 -38.18
N MET A 79 -6.46 0.33 -37.59
CA MET A 79 -5.15 -0.32 -37.46
C MET A 79 -5.18 -1.58 -36.58
N ARG A 80 -6.12 -1.71 -35.64
CA ARG A 80 -6.31 -2.95 -34.86
C ARG A 80 -6.82 -4.10 -35.72
N TYR A 81 -7.82 -3.85 -36.56
CA TYR A 81 -8.31 -4.84 -37.52
C TYR A 81 -7.23 -5.21 -38.54
N TYR A 82 -6.45 -4.21 -39.01
CA TYR A 82 -5.29 -4.45 -39.87
C TYR A 82 -4.28 -5.40 -39.22
N LYS A 83 -3.82 -5.10 -38.00
CA LYS A 83 -2.81 -5.92 -37.31
C LYS A 83 -3.29 -7.34 -36.99
N ALA A 84 -4.58 -7.50 -36.72
CA ALA A 84 -5.17 -8.83 -36.50
C ALA A 84 -5.18 -9.64 -37.80
N TRP A 85 -5.54 -9.02 -38.92
CA TRP A 85 -5.48 -9.64 -40.25
C TRP A 85 -4.04 -10.01 -40.65
N ASP A 86 -3.09 -9.10 -40.44
CA ASP A 86 -1.68 -9.28 -40.79
C ASP A 86 -1.07 -10.51 -40.11
N ARG A 87 -1.29 -10.67 -38.79
CA ARG A 87 -0.86 -11.87 -38.05
C ARG A 87 -1.53 -13.15 -38.54
N ALA A 88 -2.83 -13.07 -38.86
CA ALA A 88 -3.53 -14.24 -39.40
C ALA A 88 -3.03 -14.61 -40.80
N ALA A 89 -2.59 -13.63 -41.58
CA ALA A 89 -1.98 -13.87 -42.88
C ALA A 89 -0.58 -14.48 -42.76
N ASP A 90 0.23 -14.03 -41.78
CA ASP A 90 1.53 -14.64 -41.46
C ASP A 90 1.40 -16.13 -41.08
N ASP A 91 0.30 -16.49 -40.42
CA ASP A 91 -0.04 -17.88 -40.08
C ASP A 91 -0.69 -18.66 -41.24
N GLY A 92 -0.89 -18.04 -42.40
CA GLY A 92 -1.46 -18.64 -43.60
C GLY A 92 -2.96 -18.89 -43.55
N LEU A 93 -3.69 -18.29 -42.60
CA LEU A 93 -5.14 -18.46 -42.43
C LEU A 93 -5.97 -17.58 -43.37
N VAL A 94 -5.44 -16.43 -43.76
CA VAL A 94 -6.07 -15.50 -44.69
C VAL A 94 -5.04 -14.95 -45.68
N PRO A 95 -5.44 -14.44 -46.84
CA PRO A 95 -4.51 -13.84 -47.80
C PRO A 95 -3.78 -12.62 -47.23
N HIS A 96 -2.54 -12.40 -47.67
CA HIS A 96 -1.81 -11.18 -47.31
C HIS A 96 -2.51 -9.95 -47.92
N PHE A 97 -2.33 -8.80 -47.27
CA PHE A 97 -2.96 -7.55 -47.70
C PHE A 97 -2.57 -7.16 -49.14
N GLU A 98 -1.37 -7.49 -49.61
CA GLU A 98 -0.89 -7.14 -50.96
C GLU A 98 -1.65 -7.89 -52.06
N GLU A 99 -2.22 -9.04 -51.72
CA GLU A 99 -2.93 -9.94 -52.63
C GLU A 99 -4.42 -9.57 -52.79
N LEU A 100 -4.90 -8.63 -51.97
CA LEU A 100 -6.30 -8.22 -51.92
C LEU A 100 -6.52 -6.87 -52.60
N ALA A 101 -7.42 -6.81 -53.57
CA ALA A 101 -7.89 -5.58 -54.19
C ALA A 101 -9.19 -5.06 -53.54
N PRO A 102 -9.47 -3.74 -53.58
CA PRO A 102 -10.74 -3.20 -53.10
C PRO A 102 -11.95 -3.92 -53.74
N GLY A 103 -12.89 -4.37 -52.90
CA GLY A 103 -14.07 -5.12 -53.34
C GLY A 103 -13.84 -6.62 -53.57
N GLN A 104 -12.61 -7.12 -53.43
CA GLN A 104 -12.33 -8.55 -53.47
C GLN A 104 -12.93 -9.25 -52.24
N GLU A 105 -13.51 -10.42 -52.47
CA GLU A 105 -13.99 -11.32 -51.43
C GLU A 105 -12.90 -12.37 -51.12
N ALA A 106 -12.84 -12.82 -49.88
CA ALA A 106 -11.93 -13.86 -49.42
C ALA A 106 -12.70 -14.89 -48.58
N GLU A 107 -12.25 -16.14 -48.60
CA GLU A 107 -12.79 -17.15 -47.69
C GLU A 107 -12.37 -16.81 -46.26
N LEU A 108 -13.35 -16.63 -45.38
CA LEU A 108 -13.12 -16.21 -43.99
C LEU A 108 -13.17 -17.42 -43.06
N PRO A 109 -12.23 -17.52 -42.11
CA PRO A 109 -12.31 -18.52 -41.04
C PRO A 109 -13.56 -18.34 -40.16
N ASP A 110 -13.81 -19.33 -39.31
CA ASP A 110 -14.87 -19.26 -38.31
C ASP A 110 -14.59 -18.11 -37.30
N ALA A 111 -15.66 -17.55 -36.75
CA ALA A 111 -15.66 -16.40 -35.86
C ALA A 111 -14.95 -16.67 -34.53
N ASP A 112 -14.89 -17.92 -34.07
CA ASP A 112 -14.21 -18.31 -32.83
C ASP A 112 -12.68 -18.09 -32.92
N VAL A 113 -12.08 -18.31 -34.10
CA VAL A 113 -10.65 -18.09 -34.36
C VAL A 113 -10.28 -16.61 -34.28
N TRP A 114 -11.21 -15.70 -34.61
CA TRP A 114 -10.96 -14.26 -34.66
C TRP A 114 -10.39 -13.69 -33.35
N LEU A 115 -10.87 -14.18 -32.20
CA LEU A 115 -10.47 -13.68 -30.88
C LEU A 115 -9.00 -13.96 -30.55
N THR A 116 -8.38 -14.95 -31.21
CA THR A 116 -6.95 -15.25 -31.07
C THR A 116 -6.08 -14.14 -31.68
N TYR A 117 -6.55 -13.54 -32.77
CA TYR A 117 -5.81 -12.55 -33.55
C TYR A 117 -6.18 -11.11 -33.17
N TYR A 118 -7.46 -10.88 -32.90
CA TYR A 118 -7.99 -9.58 -32.51
C TYR A 118 -7.81 -9.34 -31.01
N VAL A 119 -6.61 -8.90 -30.67
CA VAL A 119 -6.29 -8.42 -29.33
C VAL A 119 -7.05 -7.11 -29.12
N SER A 120 -8.11 -7.15 -28.31
CA SER A 120 -8.66 -5.95 -27.66
C SER A 120 -7.56 -5.33 -26.78
N ARG A 121 -7.79 -4.28 -26.00
CA ARG A 121 -6.77 -3.71 -25.09
C ARG A 121 -6.33 -4.69 -23.97
N ASN A 122 -6.14 -5.98 -24.22
CA ASN A 122 -5.82 -6.94 -23.18
C ASN A 122 -4.34 -6.86 -22.83
N SER A 123 -4.06 -6.09 -21.77
CA SER A 123 -2.86 -6.23 -20.94
C SER A 123 -2.68 -7.66 -20.39
N ALA A 124 -3.71 -8.51 -20.44
CA ALA A 124 -3.74 -9.91 -19.99
C ALA A 124 -2.59 -10.78 -20.52
N THR A 125 -2.05 -10.51 -21.71
CA THR A 125 -0.95 -11.31 -22.30
C THR A 125 0.45 -10.83 -21.90
N SER A 126 0.56 -9.71 -21.19
CA SER A 126 1.83 -9.26 -20.62
C SER A 126 2.15 -9.98 -19.31
N GLU A 127 3.43 -10.12 -18.95
CA GLU A 127 3.84 -10.67 -17.63
C GLU A 127 3.13 -9.96 -16.48
N ARG A 128 2.98 -8.64 -16.58
CA ARG A 128 2.23 -7.82 -15.62
C ARG A 128 0.74 -8.22 -15.58
N GLY A 129 0.10 -8.43 -16.73
CA GLY A 129 -1.31 -8.81 -16.80
C GLY A 129 -1.57 -10.24 -16.34
N ALA A 130 -0.63 -11.16 -16.58
CA ALA A 130 -0.67 -12.52 -16.06
C ALA A 130 -0.63 -12.51 -14.53
N ALA A 131 0.33 -11.78 -13.93
CA ALA A 131 0.44 -11.64 -12.48
C ALA A 131 -0.81 -10.99 -11.84
N ILE A 132 -1.39 -9.98 -12.49
CA ILE A 132 -2.65 -9.35 -12.03
C ILE A 132 -3.83 -10.33 -12.11
N SER A 133 -3.89 -11.15 -13.17
CA SER A 133 -4.95 -12.13 -13.37
C SER A 133 -4.87 -13.25 -12.33
N GLU A 134 -3.67 -13.77 -12.07
CA GLU A 134 -3.40 -14.78 -11.04
C GLU A 134 -3.79 -14.27 -9.64
N ALA A 135 -3.36 -13.05 -9.29
CA ALA A 135 -3.74 -12.43 -8.02
C ALA A 135 -5.26 -12.22 -7.90
N ALA A 136 -5.93 -11.84 -9.00
CA ALA A 136 -7.38 -11.69 -9.00
C ALA A 136 -8.10 -13.02 -8.77
N GLU A 137 -7.64 -14.11 -9.39
CA GLU A 137 -8.21 -15.44 -9.22
C GLU A 137 -8.04 -15.97 -7.80
N ALA A 138 -6.87 -15.74 -7.19
CA ALA A 138 -6.61 -16.08 -5.78
C ALA A 138 -7.61 -15.41 -4.82
N GLU A 139 -8.03 -14.18 -5.14
CA GLU A 139 -9.03 -13.41 -4.40
C GLU A 139 -10.48 -13.69 -4.84
N GLY A 140 -10.70 -14.60 -5.79
CA GLY A 140 -12.03 -14.92 -6.32
C GLY A 140 -12.66 -13.82 -7.17
N ILE A 141 -11.85 -12.88 -7.67
CA ILE A 141 -12.27 -11.75 -8.50
C ILE A 141 -12.08 -12.13 -9.97
N ARG A 142 -12.99 -11.64 -10.84
CA ARG A 142 -12.85 -11.81 -12.29
C ARG A 142 -11.57 -11.09 -12.79
N PRO A 143 -10.63 -11.78 -13.48
CA PRO A 143 -9.39 -11.17 -13.98
C PRO A 143 -9.60 -9.89 -14.79
N THR A 144 -10.64 -9.85 -15.62
CA THR A 144 -10.99 -8.68 -16.43
C THR A 144 -11.23 -7.43 -15.59
N LYS A 145 -11.82 -7.55 -14.40
CA LYS A 145 -12.06 -6.42 -13.50
C LYS A 145 -10.78 -5.90 -12.87
N ALA A 146 -9.86 -6.79 -12.48
CA ALA A 146 -8.57 -6.39 -11.94
C ALA A 146 -7.70 -5.68 -13.00
N LEU A 147 -7.72 -6.19 -14.24
CA LEU A 147 -7.04 -5.56 -15.37
C LEU A 147 -7.63 -4.18 -15.70
N GLU A 148 -8.96 -4.03 -15.73
CA GLU A 148 -9.63 -2.73 -15.91
C GLU A 148 -9.18 -1.69 -14.86
N VAL A 149 -9.05 -2.08 -13.59
CA VAL A 149 -8.58 -1.20 -12.51
C VAL A 149 -7.10 -0.85 -12.71
N ALA A 150 -6.27 -1.84 -13.06
CA ALA A 150 -4.83 -1.64 -13.28
C ALA A 150 -4.52 -0.75 -14.50
N GLU A 151 -5.37 -0.75 -15.51
CA GLU A 151 -5.27 0.11 -16.69
C GLU A 151 -5.71 1.55 -16.41
N ASN A 152 -6.47 1.79 -15.34
CA ASN A 152 -7.03 3.10 -15.00
C ASN A 152 -6.60 3.58 -13.59
N PRO A 153 -5.30 3.85 -13.36
CA PRO A 153 -4.79 4.24 -12.04
C PRO A 153 -5.37 5.56 -11.51
N THR A 154 -5.80 6.46 -12.40
CA THR A 154 -6.48 7.71 -12.02
C THR A 154 -7.87 7.45 -11.43
N ALA A 155 -8.61 6.48 -11.97
CA ALA A 155 -9.90 6.06 -11.43
C ALA A 155 -9.74 5.39 -10.06
N LEU A 156 -8.72 4.51 -9.91
CA LEU A 156 -8.38 3.92 -8.62
C LEU A 156 -8.05 5.00 -7.57
N ARG A 157 -7.22 5.98 -7.93
CA ARG A 157 -6.90 7.10 -7.03
C ARG A 157 -8.15 7.88 -6.62
N ALA A 158 -9.05 8.17 -7.57
CA ALA A 158 -10.29 8.86 -7.27
C ALA A 158 -11.17 8.05 -6.28
N ALA A 159 -11.24 6.73 -6.45
CA ALA A 159 -11.98 5.86 -5.53
C ALA A 159 -11.37 5.85 -4.12
N ILE A 160 -10.03 5.74 -4.00
CA ILE A 160 -9.32 5.80 -2.71
C ILE A 160 -9.58 7.12 -1.99
N LEU A 161 -9.61 8.25 -2.72
CA LEU A 161 -9.83 9.56 -2.12
C LEU A 161 -11.30 9.79 -1.71
N ALA A 162 -12.25 9.20 -2.45
CA ALA A 162 -13.67 9.45 -2.25
C ALA A 162 -14.33 8.50 -1.24
N ASP A 163 -13.83 7.26 -1.10
CA ASP A 163 -14.43 6.23 -0.26
C ASP A 163 -13.47 5.73 0.84
N PRO A 164 -13.78 5.96 2.13
CA PRO A 164 -12.97 5.48 3.24
C PRO A 164 -12.78 3.95 3.28
N SER A 165 -13.78 3.18 2.82
CA SER A 165 -13.67 1.72 2.84
C SER A 165 -12.63 1.22 1.84
N THR A 166 -12.62 1.78 0.64
CA THR A 166 -11.61 1.57 -0.40
C THR A 166 -10.23 2.01 0.07
N ALA A 167 -10.13 3.16 0.76
CA ALA A 167 -8.87 3.64 1.32
C ALA A 167 -8.27 2.66 2.34
N ARG A 168 -9.10 2.12 3.24
CA ARG A 168 -8.67 1.10 4.22
C ARG A 168 -8.21 -0.18 3.53
N ALA A 169 -8.97 -0.68 2.55
CA ALA A 169 -8.60 -1.88 1.79
C ALA A 169 -7.26 -1.69 1.05
N ALA A 170 -7.06 -0.53 0.40
CA ALA A 170 -5.80 -0.20 -0.26
C ALA A 170 -4.62 -0.12 0.72
N ARG A 171 -4.83 0.46 1.91
CA ARG A 171 -3.81 0.50 2.97
C ARG A 171 -3.43 -0.91 3.43
N THR A 172 -4.40 -1.78 3.70
CA THR A 172 -4.14 -3.17 4.11
C THR A 172 -3.35 -3.92 3.05
N ALA A 173 -3.76 -3.85 1.79
CA ALA A 173 -3.05 -4.49 0.68
C ALA A 173 -1.59 -4.00 0.54
N LEU A 174 -1.35 -2.69 0.74
CA LEU A 174 0.01 -2.13 0.75
C LEU A 174 0.84 -2.65 1.93
N LEU A 175 0.25 -2.75 3.13
CA LEU A 175 0.93 -3.28 4.32
C LEU A 175 1.30 -4.75 4.16
N ASP A 176 0.44 -5.56 3.53
CA ASP A 176 0.75 -6.96 3.26
C ASP A 176 1.89 -7.09 2.25
N ARG A 177 1.86 -6.30 1.18
CA ARG A 177 2.96 -6.28 0.21
C ARG A 177 4.30 -5.82 0.81
N ILE A 178 4.28 -4.85 1.73
CA ILE A 178 5.50 -4.35 2.41
C ILE A 178 6.21 -5.46 3.20
N LYS A 179 5.48 -6.45 3.71
CA LYS A 179 6.08 -7.60 4.43
C LYS A 179 6.93 -8.48 3.50
N GLU A 180 6.59 -8.51 2.22
CA GLU A 180 7.20 -9.40 1.22
C GLU A 180 8.15 -8.65 0.25
N ASP A 181 8.11 -7.32 0.23
CA ASP A 181 8.84 -6.45 -0.71
C ASP A 181 9.75 -5.44 0.04
N PRO A 182 11.04 -5.79 0.29
CA PRO A 182 11.99 -4.92 1.00
C PRO A 182 12.29 -3.59 0.29
N GLU A 183 12.17 -3.55 -1.04
CA GLU A 183 12.37 -2.34 -1.83
C GLU A 183 11.23 -1.35 -1.57
N LEU A 184 9.98 -1.84 -1.58
CA LEU A 184 8.80 -1.06 -1.23
C LEU A 184 8.86 -0.59 0.22
N GLN A 185 9.29 -1.46 1.16
CA GLN A 185 9.50 -1.08 2.56
C GLN A 185 10.48 0.10 2.68
N SER A 186 11.62 0.00 1.98
CA SER A 186 12.66 1.04 2.00
C SER A 186 12.21 2.33 1.30
N ALA A 187 11.37 2.24 0.28
CA ALA A 187 10.77 3.40 -0.39
C ALA A 187 9.79 4.12 0.53
N LEU A 188 8.85 3.40 1.16
CA LEU A 188 7.89 3.98 2.08
C LEU A 188 8.57 4.64 3.29
N ALA A 189 9.59 3.99 3.86
CA ALA A 189 10.35 4.56 4.97
C ALA A 189 11.00 5.90 4.60
N ARG A 190 11.56 6.01 3.38
CA ARG A 190 12.11 7.28 2.87
C ARG A 190 11.03 8.33 2.69
N ASP A 191 9.86 7.97 2.19
CA ASP A 191 8.75 8.91 2.01
C ASP A 191 8.22 9.43 3.35
N VAL A 192 8.07 8.55 4.36
CA VAL A 192 7.73 8.94 5.73
C VAL A 192 8.76 9.91 6.32
N VAL A 193 10.06 9.63 6.15
CA VAL A 193 11.13 10.51 6.66
C VAL A 193 11.15 11.87 5.97
N ARG A 194 10.80 11.93 4.68
CA ARG A 194 10.76 13.17 3.89
C ARG A 194 9.55 14.05 4.16
N THR A 195 8.47 13.47 4.68
CA THR A 195 7.25 14.21 5.03
C THR A 195 7.22 14.48 6.52
N ASP A 196 7.55 15.72 6.93
CA ASP A 196 7.68 16.09 8.35
C ASP A 196 6.47 15.73 9.21
N ASP A 197 5.25 15.90 8.69
CA ASP A 197 4.03 15.57 9.44
C ASP A 197 3.87 14.05 9.65
N LEU A 198 4.21 13.23 8.64
CA LEU A 198 4.21 11.76 8.77
C LEU A 198 5.32 11.31 9.73
N LYS A 199 6.51 11.90 9.63
CA LYS A 199 7.61 11.64 10.57
C LYS A 199 7.19 11.92 12.01
N LYS A 200 6.53 13.05 12.26
CA LYS A 200 6.02 13.41 13.60
C LYS A 200 4.92 12.44 14.06
N ALA A 201 3.99 12.08 13.18
CA ALA A 201 2.92 11.13 13.48
C ALA A 201 3.50 9.76 13.88
N VAL A 202 4.43 9.20 13.08
CA VAL A 202 5.11 7.94 13.39
C VAL A 202 5.91 8.03 14.68
N ALA A 203 6.60 9.15 14.93
CA ALA A 203 7.31 9.35 16.20
C ALA A 203 6.36 9.45 17.41
N SER A 204 5.14 9.96 17.22
CA SER A 204 4.11 9.99 18.25
C SER A 204 3.57 8.60 18.54
N GLU A 205 3.24 7.85 17.48
CA GLU A 205 2.76 6.47 17.56
C GLU A 205 3.79 5.55 18.20
N SER A 206 5.06 5.66 17.81
CA SER A 206 6.17 4.91 18.42
C SER A 206 6.29 5.20 19.91
N ARG A 207 6.14 6.46 20.35
CA ARG A 207 6.17 6.83 21.77
C ARG A 207 4.98 6.25 22.53
N SER A 208 3.80 6.21 21.91
CA SER A 208 2.62 5.55 22.48
C SER A 208 2.87 4.05 22.66
N ALA A 209 3.36 3.38 21.62
CA ALA A 209 3.69 1.97 21.65
C ALA A 209 4.75 1.64 22.71
N ASP A 210 5.79 2.46 22.86
CA ASP A 210 6.82 2.29 23.90
C ASP A 210 6.23 2.42 25.32
N ARG A 211 5.30 3.36 25.52
CA ARG A 211 4.60 3.55 26.79
C ARG A 211 3.70 2.37 27.13
N ILE A 212 2.92 1.89 26.16
CA ILE A 212 2.11 0.67 26.31
C ILE A 212 3.03 -0.52 26.61
N GLY A 213 4.16 -0.62 25.91
CA GLY A 213 5.18 -1.65 26.12
C GLY A 213 5.75 -1.63 27.55
N TYR A 214 5.98 -0.45 28.12
CA TYR A 214 6.41 -0.30 29.52
C TYR A 214 5.36 -0.82 30.51
N VAL A 215 4.07 -0.45 30.32
CA VAL A 215 2.98 -0.91 31.19
C VAL A 215 2.80 -2.43 31.05
N ARG A 216 2.85 -2.95 29.82
CA ARG A 216 2.80 -4.38 29.51
C ARG A 216 3.93 -5.16 30.17
N GLN A 217 5.15 -4.63 30.11
CA GLN A 217 6.29 -5.24 30.79
C GLN A 217 6.00 -5.41 32.28
N ILE A 218 5.44 -4.40 32.94
CA ILE A 218 5.15 -4.48 34.38
C ILE A 218 4.08 -5.53 34.69
N ALA A 219 2.99 -5.56 33.91
CA ALA A 219 1.91 -6.53 34.08
C ALA A 219 2.37 -7.98 33.85
N GLU A 220 3.06 -8.23 32.73
CA GLU A 220 3.42 -9.60 32.30
C GLU A 220 4.69 -10.13 32.97
N SER A 221 5.77 -9.33 33.00
CA SER A 221 7.05 -9.78 33.56
C SER A 221 7.10 -9.66 35.08
N GLY A 222 6.23 -8.83 35.66
CA GLY A 222 6.25 -8.50 37.07
C GLY A 222 7.53 -7.79 37.52
N GLN A 223 8.29 -7.22 36.59
CA GLN A 223 9.51 -6.47 36.89
C GLN A 223 9.35 -5.02 36.48
N VAL A 224 9.98 -4.12 37.25
CA VAL A 224 9.99 -2.69 36.93
C VAL A 224 11.37 -2.09 37.12
N LYS A 225 11.71 -1.16 36.22
CA LYS A 225 12.92 -0.35 36.33
C LYS A 225 12.66 0.86 37.22
N THR A 226 13.45 0.99 38.27
CA THR A 226 13.46 2.15 39.15
C THR A 226 14.07 3.37 38.46
N PRO A 227 13.92 4.59 39.02
CA PRO A 227 14.54 5.79 38.48
C PRO A 227 16.08 5.75 38.40
N ALA A 228 16.78 4.96 39.21
CA ALA A 228 18.22 4.74 39.07
C ALA A 228 18.59 3.69 38.01
N GLY A 229 17.61 3.03 37.38
CA GLY A 229 17.81 1.98 36.38
C GLY A 229 17.99 0.58 36.95
N GLN A 230 17.76 0.39 38.26
CA GLN A 230 17.76 -0.94 38.87
C GLN A 230 16.45 -1.66 38.53
N THR A 231 16.52 -2.96 38.25
CA THR A 231 15.32 -3.77 38.03
C THR A 231 14.93 -4.40 39.36
N ILE A 232 13.67 -4.23 39.75
CA ILE A 232 13.10 -4.76 40.98
C ILE A 232 11.82 -5.54 40.65
N ASP A 233 11.43 -6.46 41.53
CA ASP A 233 10.13 -7.11 41.43
C ASP A 233 9.03 -6.10 41.73
N ALA A 234 8.05 -6.01 40.84
CA ALA A 234 6.92 -5.11 40.96
C ALA A 234 5.99 -5.59 42.09
N PRO A 235 5.64 -4.72 43.06
CA PRO A 235 4.64 -5.03 44.06
C PRO A 235 3.32 -5.49 43.44
N VAL A 236 2.55 -6.30 44.16
CA VAL A 236 1.28 -6.85 43.66
C VAL A 236 0.31 -5.75 43.22
N GLU A 237 0.22 -4.65 43.97
CA GLU A 237 -0.67 -3.53 43.62
C GLU A 237 -0.23 -2.82 42.34
N LEU A 238 1.08 -2.68 42.12
CA LEU A 238 1.64 -2.08 40.91
C LEU A 238 1.33 -2.93 39.67
N ARG A 239 1.40 -4.26 39.79
CA ARG A 239 1.02 -5.19 38.71
C ARG A 239 -0.46 -5.13 38.39
N ARG A 240 -1.32 -5.10 39.41
CA ARG A 240 -2.78 -4.99 39.23
C ARG A 240 -3.19 -3.69 38.53
N GLU A 241 -2.57 -2.56 38.89
CA GLU A 241 -2.87 -1.29 38.24
C GLU A 241 -2.42 -1.30 36.77
N ALA A 242 -1.26 -1.91 36.47
CA ALA A 242 -0.82 -2.10 35.09
C ALA A 242 -1.79 -2.97 34.27
N GLU A 243 -2.26 -4.09 34.82
CA GLU A 243 -3.27 -4.96 34.18
C GLU A 243 -4.58 -4.21 33.90
N ARG A 244 -5.02 -3.37 34.84
CA ARG A 244 -6.22 -2.54 34.69
C ARG A 244 -6.06 -1.55 33.54
N HIS A 245 -4.95 -0.83 33.47
CA HIS A 245 -4.70 0.12 32.38
C HIS A 245 -4.58 -0.58 31.02
N LEU A 246 -3.97 -1.76 30.94
CA LEU A 246 -3.90 -2.52 29.69
C LEU A 246 -5.28 -3.00 29.26
N SER A 247 -6.11 -3.47 30.19
CA SER A 247 -7.49 -3.88 29.89
C SER A 247 -8.29 -2.71 29.30
N LEU A 248 -8.14 -1.50 29.85
CA LEU A 248 -8.79 -0.31 29.31
C LEU A 248 -8.29 0.06 27.91
N ILE A 249 -6.99 -0.09 27.64
CA ILE A 249 -6.40 0.17 26.31
C ILE A 249 -6.86 -0.88 25.30
N ASP A 250 -6.95 -2.15 25.69
CA ASP A 250 -7.37 -3.26 24.83
C ASP A 250 -8.88 -3.20 24.50
N GLU A 251 -9.69 -2.54 25.33
CA GLU A 251 -11.13 -2.29 25.11
C GLU A 251 -11.42 -1.11 24.16
N LEU A 252 -10.42 -0.33 23.76
CA LEU A 252 -10.60 0.82 22.85
C LEU A 252 -11.00 0.39 21.44
N ASP A 253 -11.97 1.10 20.85
CA ASP A 253 -12.41 0.86 19.46
C ASP A 253 -11.38 1.36 18.43
N GLU A 254 -11.44 0.81 17.20
CA GLU A 254 -10.63 1.25 16.04
C GLU A 254 -10.97 2.71 15.65
N GLY A 255 -10.32 3.67 16.29
CA GLY A 255 -10.52 5.11 16.07
C GLY A 255 -10.37 5.97 17.32
N GLU A 256 -10.33 5.36 18.51
CA GLU A 256 -10.06 6.07 19.76
C GLU A 256 -8.55 6.33 19.93
N ASP A 257 -8.19 7.47 20.52
CA ASP A 257 -6.79 7.88 20.68
C ASP A 257 -6.12 7.11 21.82
N ALA A 258 -5.59 5.93 21.50
CA ALA A 258 -4.80 5.12 22.43
C ALA A 258 -3.58 5.87 22.99
N GLY A 259 -3.13 6.96 22.36
CA GLY A 259 -1.98 7.76 22.79
C GLY A 259 -2.20 8.50 24.11
N GLU A 260 -3.40 9.03 24.34
CA GLU A 260 -3.74 9.70 25.60
C GLU A 260 -3.78 8.69 26.75
N TRP A 261 -4.49 7.57 26.55
CA TRP A 261 -4.56 6.46 27.52
C TRP A 261 -3.18 5.86 27.83
N ALA A 262 -2.34 5.67 26.82
CA ALA A 262 -0.96 5.20 27.00
C ALA A 262 -0.12 6.19 27.82
N SER A 263 -0.35 7.50 27.65
CA SER A 263 0.35 8.54 28.41
C SER A 263 -0.07 8.52 29.88
N GLU A 264 -1.37 8.48 30.15
CA GLU A 264 -1.94 8.45 31.50
C GLU A 264 -1.49 7.19 32.25
N ALA A 265 -1.58 6.02 31.61
CA ALA A 265 -1.12 4.76 32.18
C ALA A 265 0.38 4.82 32.51
N TYR A 266 1.21 5.26 31.57
CA TYR A 266 2.65 5.38 31.80
C TYR A 266 3.00 6.32 32.95
N ASP A 267 2.39 7.51 33.00
CA ASP A 267 2.68 8.51 34.04
C ASP A 267 2.22 8.03 35.42
N THR A 268 1.06 7.37 35.49
CA THR A 268 0.55 6.74 36.71
C THR A 268 1.49 5.66 37.21
N MET A 269 1.89 4.74 36.32
CA MET A 269 2.83 3.67 36.65
C MET A 269 4.18 4.22 37.12
N LYS A 270 4.72 5.23 36.44
CA LYS A 270 5.97 5.87 36.83
C LYS A 270 5.87 6.53 38.21
N HIS A 271 4.74 7.17 38.51
CA HIS A 271 4.51 7.76 39.83
C HIS A 271 4.48 6.69 40.93
N LEU A 272 3.73 5.60 40.72
CA LEU A 272 3.65 4.49 41.67
C LEU A 272 5.01 3.80 41.91
N VAL A 273 5.87 3.72 40.89
CA VAL A 273 7.24 3.21 41.05
C VAL A 273 8.06 4.11 41.97
N VAL A 274 7.93 5.44 41.83
CA VAL A 274 8.62 6.39 42.72
C VAL A 274 8.11 6.26 44.15
N GLU A 275 6.79 6.17 44.34
CA GLU A 275 6.21 5.96 45.67
C GLU A 275 6.66 4.64 46.30
N THR A 276 6.70 3.56 45.52
CA THR A 276 7.20 2.24 45.96
C THR A 276 8.64 2.35 46.42
N VAL A 277 9.48 3.06 45.65
CA VAL A 277 10.87 3.31 46.00
C VAL A 277 10.97 4.11 47.29
N GLU A 278 10.15 5.13 47.48
CA GLU A 278 10.18 5.99 48.66
C GLU A 278 9.68 5.31 49.94
N ALA A 279 8.68 4.43 49.80
CA ALA A 279 8.13 3.66 50.91
C ALA A 279 9.15 2.66 51.50
N ASP A 280 10.09 2.16 50.69
CA ASP A 280 11.14 1.24 51.14
C ASP A 280 12.46 1.98 51.52
N PRO A 281 12.83 2.04 52.81
CA PRO A 281 14.04 2.71 53.24
C PRO A 281 15.33 2.08 52.70
N GLU A 282 15.38 0.76 52.53
CA GLU A 282 16.55 0.06 52.01
C GLU A 282 16.70 0.35 50.52
N LEU A 283 15.60 0.28 49.78
CA LEU A 283 15.57 0.60 48.36
C LEU A 283 15.97 2.05 48.10
N ARG A 284 15.50 3.02 48.91
CA ARG A 284 15.94 4.42 48.81
C ARG A 284 17.45 4.58 48.93
N VAL A 285 18.07 3.86 49.86
CA VAL A 285 19.54 3.93 50.06
C VAL A 285 20.26 3.30 48.87
N GLN A 286 19.78 2.15 48.39
CA GLN A 286 20.32 1.50 47.19
C GLN A 286 20.20 2.41 45.96
N GLU A 287 19.03 2.99 45.71
CA GLU A 287 18.78 3.94 44.63
C GLU A 287 19.72 5.15 44.67
N ARG A 288 19.92 5.75 45.84
CA ARG A 288 20.85 6.88 46.01
C ARG A 288 22.29 6.47 45.71
N ARG A 289 22.71 5.28 46.14
CA ARG A 289 24.05 4.74 45.84
C ARG A 289 24.20 4.46 44.35
N THR A 290 23.24 3.79 43.73
CA THR A 290 23.24 3.49 42.29
C THR A 290 23.28 4.76 41.46
N LYS A 291 22.45 5.77 41.79
CA LYS A 291 22.51 7.10 41.15
C LYS A 291 23.87 7.76 41.33
N PHE A 292 24.44 7.73 42.52
CA PHE A 292 25.77 8.29 42.80
C PHE A 292 26.85 7.63 41.93
N TYR A 293 26.96 6.29 41.94
CA TYR A 293 27.98 5.57 41.18
C TYR A 293 27.80 5.70 39.67
N SER A 294 26.56 5.56 39.16
CA SER A 294 26.28 5.70 37.72
C SER A 294 26.52 7.12 37.20
N SER A 295 26.29 8.14 38.02
CA SER A 295 26.57 9.53 37.64
C SER A 295 28.07 9.79 37.62
N LEU A 296 28.81 9.28 38.61
CA LEU A 296 30.26 9.39 38.68
C LEU A 296 30.94 8.65 37.53
N GLN A 297 30.51 7.41 37.23
CA GLN A 297 31.05 6.64 36.10
C GLN A 297 30.82 7.34 34.76
N ARG A 298 29.62 7.92 34.54
CA ARG A 298 29.33 8.70 33.33
C ARG A 298 30.20 9.94 33.25
N ALA A 299 30.35 10.68 34.34
CA ALA A 299 31.22 11.85 34.39
C ALA A 299 32.68 11.48 34.08
N THR A 300 33.22 10.43 34.72
CA THR A 300 34.57 9.93 34.45
C THR A 300 34.77 9.60 32.98
N LYS A 301 33.83 8.86 32.37
CA LYS A 301 33.91 8.52 30.95
C LYS A 301 33.95 9.76 30.04
N VAL A 302 33.13 10.78 30.33
CA VAL A 302 33.15 12.05 29.58
C VAL A 302 34.52 12.73 29.70
N PHE A 303 35.13 12.73 30.89
CA PHE A 303 36.47 13.32 31.07
C PHE A 303 37.60 12.49 30.43
N GLU A 304 37.45 11.16 30.34
CA GLU A 304 38.39 10.31 29.60
C GLU A 304 38.31 10.50 28.08
N GLU A 305 37.13 10.82 27.56
CA GLU A 305 36.89 11.12 26.14
C GLU A 305 37.34 12.54 25.74
N LEU A 306 37.58 13.44 26.71
CA LEU A 306 38.13 14.77 26.44
C LEU A 306 39.62 14.66 26.09
N THR A 307 39.91 14.73 24.79
CA THR A 307 41.26 14.85 24.24
C THR A 307 41.57 16.31 23.93
N PHE A 308 42.78 16.76 24.28
CA PHE A 308 43.22 18.15 24.10
C PHE A 308 44.34 18.28 23.05
N ASP A 309 44.44 17.30 22.14
CA ASP A 309 45.53 17.21 21.16
C ASP A 309 45.61 18.44 20.22
N ASP A 310 44.46 19.04 19.89
CA ASP A 310 44.34 20.27 19.08
C ASP A 310 43.83 21.47 19.90
N ALA A 311 44.11 21.51 21.21
CA ALA A 311 43.53 22.52 22.11
C ALA A 311 43.76 23.97 21.64
N GLN A 312 44.83 24.26 20.89
CA GLN A 312 45.08 25.61 20.36
C GLN A 312 44.02 26.10 19.37
N GLU A 313 43.28 25.20 18.71
CA GLU A 313 42.25 25.56 17.72
C GLU A 313 40.91 25.95 18.35
N PHE A 314 40.66 25.51 19.60
CA PHE A 314 39.38 25.71 20.29
C PHE A 314 39.55 26.21 21.75
N TYR A 315 40.75 26.62 22.15
CA TYR A 315 41.01 27.15 23.48
C TYR A 315 40.22 28.45 23.71
N GLU A 316 39.39 28.47 24.75
CA GLU A 316 38.75 29.66 25.28
C GLU A 316 39.31 29.96 26.69
N ASP A 317 39.43 31.25 27.02
CA ASP A 317 40.10 31.71 28.25
C ASP A 317 39.43 31.22 29.55
N ASP A 318 38.16 30.84 29.49
CA ASP A 318 37.37 30.36 30.64
C ASP A 318 37.37 28.82 30.79
N MET A 319 37.86 28.06 29.80
CA MET A 319 37.85 26.58 29.84
C MET A 319 38.64 26.03 31.04
N VAL A 320 39.81 26.63 31.32
CA VAL A 320 40.62 26.24 32.47
C VAL A 320 39.91 26.60 33.77
N GLN A 321 39.29 27.78 33.84
CA GLN A 321 38.52 28.21 35.01
C GLN A 321 37.35 27.26 35.31
N GLN A 322 36.61 26.81 34.30
CA GLN A 322 35.51 25.85 34.46
C GLN A 322 36.00 24.49 35.01
N LEU A 323 37.16 24.01 34.57
CA LEU A 323 37.77 22.79 35.10
C LEU A 323 38.22 22.94 36.55
N GLU A 324 38.77 24.10 36.92
CA GLU A 324 39.16 24.41 38.30
C GLU A 324 37.95 24.54 39.24
N GLU A 325 36.87 25.20 38.81
CA GLU A 325 35.61 25.28 39.55
C GLU A 325 35.02 23.88 39.81
N LEU A 326 35.05 23.02 38.78
CA LEU A 326 34.63 21.63 38.93
C LEU A 326 35.53 20.86 39.91
N GLN A 327 36.85 21.02 39.84
CA GLN A 327 37.79 20.38 40.77
C GLN A 327 37.49 20.79 42.22
N GLN A 328 37.18 22.07 42.48
CA GLN A 328 36.79 22.56 43.80
C GLN A 328 35.47 21.94 44.28
N ALA A 329 34.46 21.86 43.40
CA ALA A 329 33.18 21.23 43.71
C ALA A 329 33.36 19.74 44.07
N ILE A 330 34.17 19.00 43.30
CA ILE A 330 34.50 17.60 43.59
C ILE A 330 35.23 17.49 44.94
N GLY A 331 36.19 18.38 45.21
CA GLY A 331 36.90 18.44 46.50
C GLY A 331 35.95 18.62 47.69
N SER A 332 34.96 19.51 47.58
CA SER A 332 33.92 19.73 48.59
C SER A 332 33.05 18.48 48.82
N CYS A 333 32.64 17.81 47.74
CA CYS A 333 31.90 16.54 47.81
C CYS A 333 32.70 15.44 48.51
N ILE A 334 33.98 15.31 48.20
CA ILE A 334 34.89 14.34 48.86
C ILE A 334 35.01 14.65 50.35
N ALA A 335 35.20 15.92 50.72
CA ALA A 335 35.28 16.34 52.12
C ALA A 335 34.00 15.98 52.88
N SER A 336 32.84 16.24 52.28
CA SER A 336 31.53 15.92 52.86
C SER A 336 31.34 14.41 53.07
N LEU A 337 31.68 13.58 52.08
CA LEU A 337 31.62 12.11 52.18
C LEU A 337 32.58 11.56 53.24
N ARG A 338 33.80 12.12 53.35
CA ARG A 338 34.75 11.75 54.39
C ARG A 338 34.25 12.12 55.79
N GLY A 339 33.60 13.29 55.92
CA GLY A 339 32.97 13.74 57.16
C GLY A 339 31.87 12.79 57.64
N ALA A 340 31.05 12.28 56.71
CA ALA A 340 29.97 11.32 57.01
C ALA A 340 30.46 9.94 57.50
N ARG A 341 31.76 9.61 57.33
CA ARG A 341 32.36 8.33 57.76
C ARG A 341 32.78 8.32 59.24
N ARG A 342 32.83 9.48 59.92
CA ARG A 342 33.30 9.57 61.31
C ARG A 342 32.14 9.23 62.26
N PRO A 343 32.20 8.13 63.04
CA PRO A 343 31.17 7.86 64.04
C PRO A 343 31.20 8.99 65.09
N ALA A 344 30.02 9.46 65.50
CA ALA A 344 29.90 10.34 66.66
C ALA A 344 30.57 9.64 67.85
N ALA A 345 31.63 10.24 68.38
CA ALA A 345 32.29 9.76 69.58
C ALA A 345 31.25 9.69 70.72
N PRO A 346 31.23 8.62 71.53
CA PRO A 346 30.34 8.58 72.69
C PRO A 346 30.76 9.70 73.63
N ALA A 347 29.79 10.53 74.04
CA ALA A 347 29.99 11.54 75.05
C ALA A 347 30.39 10.84 76.36
N GLU A 348 31.66 10.98 76.75
CA GLU A 348 32.12 10.72 78.12
C GLU A 348 31.32 11.65 79.05
N GLN A 349 30.49 11.04 79.90
CA GLN A 349 29.92 11.69 81.08
C GLN A 349 31.03 11.77 82.13
N ALA A 350 31.39 12.99 82.52
CA ALA A 350 32.12 13.31 83.74
C ALA A 350 31.16 13.97 84.73
#